data_AF-A0A926YJ31-F1
#
_entry.id   AF-A0A926YJ31-F1
#
_cell.length_a   1.000
_cell.length_b   1.000
_cell.length_c   1.000
_cell.angle_alpha   90.00
_cell.angle_beta   90.00
_cell.angle_gamma   90.00
#
_symmetry.space_group_name_H-M   'P 1'
#
loop_
_entity.id
_entity.type
_entity.pdbx_description
1 polymer ?
#
loop_
_entity_poly.entity_id
_entity_poly.type
_entity_poly.pdbx_seq_one_letter_code
_entity_poly.pdbx_strand_id
1 'polypeptide(L)'
;MASNTFHQRQDYKNPGTIYQFVAAVSKVTGGTLLGITMLTSSVVAGGLVGLAISFRNLPDVRVLRSYVPSETTYIYDVKGRELASLHGEANREVVPLDSVSPHLKRSVLAIEDSYFYSHRGVSPVGIGRALMRNFSSKETVEGGSTVTMQLVKNLFLSPKREFSRKVAETVLAL
;
A
#
# COMPACT_ATOMS: atom_id res chain seq x y z
N MET A 1 -31.39 75.34 39.42
CA MET A 1 -31.76 74.67 38.15
C MET A 1 -30.90 73.43 38.02
N ALA A 2 -31.53 72.26 38.12
CA ALA A 2 -30.88 70.96 38.06
C ALA A 2 -30.97 70.38 36.64
N SER A 3 -29.94 69.67 36.20
CA SER A 3 -30.10 68.58 35.24
C SER A 3 -28.91 67.64 35.33
N ASN A 4 -29.10 66.57 36.10
CA ASN A 4 -28.28 65.38 36.06
C ASN A 4 -28.60 64.61 34.78
N THR A 5 -27.61 64.36 33.93
CA THR A 5 -27.73 63.36 32.86
C THR A 5 -26.65 62.29 33.08
N PHE A 6 -26.91 61.42 34.06
CA PHE A 6 -26.19 60.15 34.17
C PHE A 6 -26.76 59.20 33.11
N HIS A 7 -25.98 58.94 32.06
CA HIS A 7 -26.25 57.81 31.18
C HIS A 7 -26.00 56.51 31.97
N GLN A 8 -27.09 55.91 32.41
CA GLN A 8 -27.10 54.59 33.02
C GLN A 8 -26.76 53.55 31.93
N ARG A 9 -25.51 53.06 31.91
CA ARG A 9 -25.18 51.81 31.21
C ARG A 9 -25.95 50.69 31.90
N GLN A 10 -27.01 50.20 31.26
CA GLN A 10 -27.64 48.95 31.64
C GLN A 10 -26.76 47.79 31.16
N ASP A 11 -25.86 47.32 32.03
CA ASP A 11 -25.18 46.03 31.86
C ASP A 11 -26.18 44.89 32.10
N TYR A 12 -26.97 44.57 31.07
CA TYR A 12 -27.88 43.43 31.11
C TYR A 12 -27.11 42.13 30.82
N LYS A 13 -26.34 41.63 31.81
CA LYS A 13 -25.83 40.24 31.79
C LYS A 13 -27.00 39.29 32.08
N ASN A 14 -27.77 38.98 31.05
CA ASN A 14 -28.87 38.02 31.13
C ASN A 14 -28.31 36.59 31.20
N PRO A 15 -28.53 35.83 32.29
CA PRO A 15 -27.98 34.46 32.40
C PRO A 15 -28.50 33.53 31.29
N GLY A 16 -29.69 33.79 30.73
CA GLY A 16 -30.25 33.05 29.60
C GLY A 16 -29.39 33.11 28.33
N THR A 17 -28.62 34.18 28.10
CA THR A 17 -27.78 34.34 26.91
C THR A 17 -26.56 33.40 26.93
N ILE A 18 -25.97 33.18 28.11
CA ILE A 18 -24.84 32.25 28.28
C ILE A 18 -25.31 30.80 28.14
N TYR A 19 -26.45 30.45 28.76
CA TYR A 19 -27.03 29.12 28.61
C TYR A 19 -27.42 28.81 27.14
N GLN A 20 -28.01 29.76 26.43
CA GLN A 20 -28.33 29.60 25.01
C GLN A 20 -27.07 29.48 24.14
N PHE A 21 -26.02 30.26 24.43
CA PHE A 21 -24.74 30.17 23.75
C PHE A 21 -24.06 28.81 23.97
N VAL A 22 -23.94 28.36 25.23
CA VAL A 22 -23.35 27.06 25.56
C VAL A 22 -24.16 25.92 24.94
N ALA A 23 -25.48 25.98 24.98
CA ALA A 23 -26.36 24.99 24.37
C ALA A 23 -26.26 24.97 22.83
N ALA A 24 -26.05 26.13 22.19
CA ALA A 24 -25.83 26.21 20.75
C ALA A 24 -24.47 25.59 20.37
N VAL A 25 -23.41 25.95 21.08
CA VAL A 25 -22.06 25.38 20.87
C VAL A 25 -22.08 23.87 21.11
N SER A 26 -22.68 23.37 22.19
CA SER A 26 -22.73 21.95 22.48
C SER A 26 -23.51 21.15 21.42
N LYS A 27 -24.59 21.71 20.86
CA LYS A 27 -25.34 21.08 19.77
C LYS A 27 -24.52 21.02 18.49
N VAL A 28 -23.84 22.10 18.12
CA VAL A 28 -22.97 22.12 16.94
C VAL A 28 -21.80 21.17 17.10
N THR A 29 -21.09 21.21 18.23
CA THR A 29 -19.96 20.30 18.52
C THR A 29 -20.38 18.84 18.59
N GLY A 30 -21.54 18.54 19.19
CA GLY A 30 -22.09 17.18 19.21
C GLY A 30 -22.45 16.68 17.81
N GLY A 31 -23.08 17.53 17.00
CA GLY A 31 -23.43 17.22 15.62
C GLY A 31 -22.21 17.02 14.72
N THR A 32 -21.18 17.85 14.85
CA THR A 32 -19.93 17.71 14.07
C THR A 32 -19.15 16.47 14.48
N LEU A 33 -19.06 16.17 15.78
CA LEU A 33 -18.40 14.95 16.26
C LEU A 33 -19.13 13.69 15.76
N LEU A 34 -20.46 13.65 15.86
CA LEU A 34 -21.26 12.57 15.30
C LEU A 34 -21.06 12.45 13.79
N GLY A 35 -21.09 13.56 13.05
CA GLY A 35 -20.84 13.57 11.61
C GLY A 35 -19.47 12.97 11.24
N ILE A 36 -18.39 13.38 11.93
CA ILE A 36 -17.04 12.86 11.71
C ILE A 36 -16.96 11.36 12.04
N THR A 37 -17.53 10.94 13.17
CA THR A 37 -17.51 9.52 13.57
C THR A 37 -18.30 8.64 12.59
N MET A 38 -19.45 9.10 12.09
CA MET A 38 -20.20 8.37 11.08
C MET A 38 -19.45 8.29 9.76
N LEU A 39 -18.87 9.40 9.29
CA LEU A 39 -18.07 9.41 8.06
C LEU A 39 -16.85 8.47 8.16
N THR A 40 -16.10 8.54 9.27
CA THR A 40 -14.94 7.67 9.49
C THR A 40 -15.36 6.21 9.56
N SER A 41 -16.43 5.87 10.29
CA SER A 41 -16.96 4.50 10.34
C SER A 41 -17.41 3.99 8.97
N SER A 42 -18.03 4.84 8.14
CA SER A 42 -18.46 4.48 6.79
C SER A 42 -17.28 4.23 5.87
N VAL A 43 -16.22 5.05 5.95
CA VAL A 43 -14.99 4.85 5.18
C VAL A 43 -14.31 3.54 5.59
N VAL A 44 -14.23 3.25 6.90
CA VAL A 44 -13.65 2.00 7.40
C VAL A 44 -14.49 0.80 6.96
N ALA A 45 -15.81 0.84 7.14
CA ALA A 45 -16.71 -0.25 6.76
C ALA A 45 -16.68 -0.49 5.24
N GLY A 46 -16.77 0.57 4.44
CA GLY A 46 -16.67 0.48 2.98
C GLY A 46 -15.32 -0.06 2.52
N GLY A 47 -14.22 0.39 3.15
CA GLY A 47 -12.87 -0.12 2.90
C GLY A 47 -12.73 -1.61 3.22
N LEU A 48 -13.25 -2.07 4.36
CA LEU A 48 -13.24 -3.48 4.75
C LEU A 48 -14.06 -4.35 3.79
N VAL A 49 -15.25 -3.89 3.38
CA VAL A 49 -16.09 -4.59 2.41
C VAL A 49 -15.40 -4.67 1.04
N GLY A 50 -14.84 -3.56 0.56
CA GLY A 50 -14.08 -3.54 -0.69
C GLY A 50 -12.88 -4.47 -0.68
N LEU A 51 -12.15 -4.50 0.44
CA LEU A 51 -11.01 -5.39 0.66
C LEU A 51 -11.45 -6.87 0.70
N ALA A 52 -12.55 -7.19 1.40
CA ALA A 52 -13.12 -8.53 1.43
C ALA A 52 -13.58 -9.01 0.04
N ILE A 53 -14.15 -8.13 -0.78
CA ILE A 53 -14.51 -8.44 -2.17
C ILE A 53 -13.25 -8.70 -3.01
N SER A 54 -12.19 -7.92 -2.81
CA SER A 54 -10.92 -8.08 -3.53
C SER A 54 -10.26 -9.44 -3.30
N PHE A 55 -10.55 -10.12 -2.18
CA PHE A 55 -9.94 -11.40 -1.82
C PHE A 55 -10.71 -12.64 -2.29
N ARG A 56 -11.90 -12.48 -2.87
CA ARG A 56 -12.75 -13.63 -3.22
C ARG A 56 -12.14 -14.56 -4.28
N ASN A 57 -11.26 -14.03 -5.14
CA ASN A 57 -10.72 -14.75 -6.29
C ASN A 57 -9.18 -14.79 -6.30
N LEU A 58 -8.56 -14.86 -5.11
CA LEU A 58 -7.09 -14.95 -5.04
C LEU A 58 -6.60 -16.34 -5.48
N PRO A 59 -5.53 -16.40 -6.29
CA PRO A 59 -4.93 -17.66 -6.70
C PRO A 59 -4.23 -18.36 -5.52
N ASP A 60 -4.17 -19.68 -5.60
CA ASP A 60 -3.51 -20.51 -4.60
C ASP A 60 -1.99 -20.51 -4.78
N VAL A 61 -1.25 -19.93 -3.83
CA VAL A 61 0.22 -19.86 -3.86
C VAL A 61 0.89 -21.20 -3.57
N ARG A 62 0.18 -22.20 -3.05
CA ARG A 62 0.74 -23.52 -2.71
C ARG A 62 1.26 -24.27 -3.94
N VAL A 63 0.78 -23.90 -5.13
CA VAL A 63 1.28 -24.42 -6.42
C VAL A 63 2.78 -24.15 -6.62
N LEU A 64 3.36 -23.16 -5.93
CA LEU A 64 4.80 -22.88 -5.99
C LEU A 64 5.67 -24.03 -5.47
N ARG A 65 5.14 -24.92 -4.62
CA ARG A 65 5.90 -26.07 -4.10
C ARG A 65 6.30 -27.07 -5.18
N SER A 66 5.55 -27.10 -6.28
CA SER A 66 5.80 -27.97 -7.43
C SER A 66 5.92 -27.16 -8.73
N TYR A 67 6.23 -25.87 -8.62
CA TYR A 67 6.32 -25.01 -9.78
C TYR A 67 7.60 -25.30 -10.57
N VAL A 68 7.41 -25.66 -11.84
CA VAL A 68 8.48 -25.82 -12.81
C VAL A 68 8.27 -24.75 -13.88
N PRO A 69 9.13 -23.72 -13.95
CA PRO A 69 8.98 -22.67 -14.94
C PRO A 69 9.24 -23.22 -16.35
N SER A 70 8.58 -22.63 -17.35
CA SER A 70 8.91 -22.89 -18.75
C SER A 70 10.32 -22.37 -19.07
N GLU A 71 11.10 -23.17 -19.79
CA GLU A 71 12.47 -22.86 -20.23
C GLU A 71 12.57 -22.81 -21.76
N THR A 72 13.62 -22.15 -22.24
CA THR A 72 13.96 -22.11 -23.66
C THR A 72 14.42 -23.50 -24.12
N THR A 73 13.86 -23.98 -25.24
CA THR A 73 14.31 -25.21 -25.91
C THR A 73 15.44 -24.87 -26.87
N TYR A 74 16.55 -25.60 -26.81
CA TYR A 74 17.69 -25.40 -27.69
C TYR A 74 17.84 -26.58 -28.67
N ILE A 75 18.04 -26.27 -29.95
CA ILE A 75 18.25 -27.23 -31.03
C ILE A 75 19.71 -27.17 -31.43
N TYR A 76 20.41 -28.30 -31.38
CA TYR A 76 21.83 -28.42 -31.72
C TYR A 76 22.05 -29.28 -32.96
N ASP A 77 23.14 -29.03 -33.69
CA ASP A 77 23.61 -29.93 -34.75
C ASP A 77 24.38 -31.15 -34.19
N VAL A 78 24.75 -32.09 -35.07
CA VAL A 78 25.51 -33.30 -34.69
C VAL A 78 26.90 -33.01 -34.11
N LYS A 79 27.40 -31.78 -34.24
CA LYS A 79 28.68 -31.31 -33.68
C LYS A 79 28.48 -30.51 -32.39
N GLY A 80 27.26 -30.43 -31.86
CA GLY A 80 26.93 -29.70 -30.63
C GLY A 80 26.83 -28.18 -30.80
N ARG A 81 26.74 -27.66 -32.02
CA ARG A 81 26.56 -26.22 -32.26
C ARG A 81 25.08 -25.87 -32.22
N GLU A 82 24.71 -24.85 -31.47
CA GLU A 82 23.32 -24.37 -31.43
C GLU A 82 22.89 -23.87 -32.82
N LEU A 83 21.77 -24.38 -33.30
CA LEU A 83 21.15 -23.99 -34.56
C LEU A 83 19.99 -23.01 -34.33
N ALA A 84 19.22 -23.23 -33.26
CA ALA A 84 18.08 -22.40 -32.92
C ALA A 84 17.71 -22.56 -31.44
N SER A 85 17.11 -21.50 -30.90
CA SER A 85 16.41 -21.52 -29.61
C SER A 85 14.94 -21.19 -29.81
N LEU A 86 14.07 -21.97 -29.17
CA LEU A 86 12.62 -21.82 -29.21
C LEU A 86 12.13 -21.47 -27.81
N HIS A 87 11.43 -20.36 -27.68
CA HIS A 87 10.84 -19.93 -26.43
C HIS A 87 9.41 -19.43 -26.65
N GLY A 88 8.58 -19.55 -25.61
CA GLY A 88 7.24 -18.95 -25.59
C GLY A 88 7.31 -17.46 -25.26
N GLU A 89 6.48 -17.05 -24.29
CA GLU A 89 6.42 -15.65 -23.83
C GLU A 89 7.73 -15.13 -23.21
N ALA A 90 8.58 -16.02 -22.69
CA ALA A 90 9.83 -15.65 -22.05
C ALA A 90 10.97 -16.53 -22.55
N ASN A 91 12.09 -15.87 -22.93
CA ASN A 91 13.37 -16.52 -23.10
C ASN A 91 13.99 -16.73 -21.71
N ARG A 92 13.94 -17.96 -21.20
CA ARG A 92 14.31 -18.27 -19.80
C ARG A 92 15.25 -19.47 -19.75
N GLU A 93 16.32 -19.30 -19.00
CA GLU A 93 17.22 -20.36 -18.55
C GLU A 93 17.17 -20.42 -17.01
N VAL A 94 16.88 -21.59 -16.45
CA VAL A 94 16.79 -21.75 -14.99
C VAL A 94 18.16 -22.06 -14.43
N VAL A 95 18.64 -21.18 -13.55
CA VAL A 95 19.92 -21.35 -12.86
C VAL A 95 19.70 -21.56 -11.36
N PRO A 96 20.41 -22.51 -10.72
CA PRO A 96 20.40 -22.64 -9.27
C PRO A 96 20.86 -21.35 -8.59
N LEU A 97 20.27 -20.99 -7.45
CA LEU A 97 20.65 -19.75 -6.74
C LEU A 97 22.13 -19.69 -6.34
N ASP A 98 22.75 -20.86 -6.15
CA ASP A 98 24.16 -20.98 -5.76
C ASP A 98 25.13 -20.75 -6.93
N SER A 99 24.69 -20.90 -8.19
CA SER A 99 25.49 -20.51 -9.36
C SER A 99 25.47 -18.99 -9.60
N VAL A 100 24.52 -18.27 -8.99
CA VAL A 100 24.43 -16.81 -9.09
C VAL A 100 25.50 -16.15 -8.23
N SER A 101 26.29 -15.26 -8.84
CA SER A 101 27.33 -14.48 -8.17
C SER A 101 26.80 -13.84 -6.87
N PRO A 102 27.52 -13.97 -5.74
CA PRO A 102 27.15 -13.31 -4.49
C PRO A 102 27.04 -11.78 -4.63
N HIS A 103 27.81 -11.18 -5.54
CA HIS A 103 27.73 -9.74 -5.81
C HIS A 103 26.41 -9.37 -6.47
N LEU A 104 25.96 -10.16 -7.46
CA LEU A 104 24.67 -9.93 -8.13
C LEU A 104 23.50 -10.07 -7.14
N LYS A 105 23.51 -11.13 -6.31
CA LYS A 105 22.50 -11.33 -5.26
C LYS A 105 22.42 -10.10 -4.34
N ARG A 106 23.57 -9.60 -3.87
CA ARG A 106 23.63 -8.42 -2.99
C ARG A 106 23.19 -7.13 -3.68
N SER A 107 23.55 -6.92 -4.95
CA SER A 107 23.16 -5.72 -5.69
C SER A 107 21.64 -5.66 -5.90
N VAL A 108 21.01 -6.78 -6.28
CA VAL A 108 19.55 -6.85 -6.44
C VAL A 108 18.87 -6.59 -5.11
N LEU A 109 19.33 -7.23 -4.02
CA LEU A 109 18.78 -6.97 -2.69
C LEU A 109 18.98 -5.51 -2.26
N ALA A 110 20.14 -4.91 -2.50
CA ALA A 110 20.40 -3.52 -2.12
C ALA A 110 19.45 -2.53 -2.81
N ILE A 111 19.08 -2.78 -4.08
CA ILE A 111 18.20 -1.91 -4.88
C ILE A 111 16.72 -2.19 -4.61
N GLU A 112 16.32 -3.46 -4.62
CA GLU A 112 14.91 -3.85 -4.60
C GLU A 112 14.39 -4.10 -3.18
N ASP A 113 15.19 -4.69 -2.30
CA ASP A 113 14.74 -5.15 -0.99
C ASP A 113 15.89 -5.39 0.00
N SER A 114 16.44 -4.29 0.55
CA SER A 114 17.66 -4.34 1.38
C SER A 114 17.49 -5.06 2.71
N TYR A 115 16.24 -5.27 3.12
CA TYR A 115 15.86 -5.93 4.36
C TYR A 115 15.24 -7.31 4.13
N PHE A 116 15.36 -7.88 2.93
CA PHE A 116 14.70 -9.11 2.49
C PHE A 116 14.71 -10.24 3.53
N TYR A 117 15.87 -10.54 4.11
CA TYR A 117 16.02 -11.64 5.08
C TYR A 117 15.46 -11.35 6.48
N SER A 118 15.06 -10.11 6.76
CA SER A 118 14.54 -9.70 8.07
C SER A 118 13.01 -9.68 8.15
N HIS A 119 12.32 -9.77 7.01
CA HIS A 119 10.87 -9.71 6.97
C HIS A 119 10.24 -10.91 6.27
N ARG A 120 8.94 -11.10 6.50
CA ARG A 120 8.16 -12.21 5.95
C ARG A 120 7.34 -11.73 4.76
N GLY A 121 8.03 -11.41 3.67
CA GLY A 121 7.41 -11.00 2.40
C GLY A 121 6.92 -9.56 2.29
N VAL A 122 6.56 -8.86 3.37
CA VAL A 122 6.26 -7.42 3.37
C VAL A 122 7.21 -6.67 4.29
N SER A 123 7.74 -5.53 3.86
CA SER A 123 8.70 -4.73 4.64
C SER A 123 8.08 -3.42 5.16
N PRO A 124 7.62 -3.36 6.42
CA PRO A 124 7.12 -2.11 7.01
C PRO A 124 8.17 -1.00 7.02
N VAL A 125 9.43 -1.37 7.25
CA VAL A 125 10.57 -0.43 7.23
C VAL A 125 10.77 0.13 5.82
N GLY A 126 10.76 -0.72 4.79
CA GLY A 126 10.89 -0.28 3.39
C GLY A 126 9.74 0.60 2.94
N ILE A 127 8.51 0.27 3.33
CA ILE A 127 7.32 1.09 3.06
C ILE A 127 7.44 2.45 3.76
N GLY A 128 7.77 2.47 5.06
CA GLY A 128 7.91 3.70 5.84
C GLY A 128 9.00 4.63 5.30
N ARG A 129 10.17 4.07 4.95
CA ARG A 129 11.26 4.81 4.30
C ARG A 129 10.80 5.42 2.97
N ALA A 130 10.16 4.64 2.11
CA ALA A 130 9.68 5.11 0.82
C ALA A 130 8.64 6.22 0.96
N LEU A 131 7.69 6.08 1.89
CA LEU A 131 6.70 7.12 2.19
C LEU A 131 7.36 8.42 2.66
N MET A 132 8.32 8.33 3.59
CA MET A 132 9.04 9.50 4.09
C MET A 132 9.81 10.21 2.97
N ARG A 133 10.54 9.47 2.15
CA ARG A 133 11.32 10.03 1.03
C ARG A 133 10.42 10.67 -0.03
N ASN A 134 9.38 9.96 -0.47
CA ASN A 134 8.45 10.45 -1.49
C ASN A 134 7.66 11.68 -1.01
N PHE A 135 7.34 11.75 0.29
CA PHE A 135 6.71 12.93 0.87
C PHE A 135 7.65 14.13 0.89
N SER A 136 8.92 13.92 1.28
CA SER A 136 9.93 14.99 1.28
C SER A 136 10.27 15.50 -0.12
N SER A 137 10.31 14.62 -1.13
CA SER A 137 10.62 14.98 -2.52
C SER A 137 9.41 15.48 -3.32
N LYS A 138 8.19 15.32 -2.80
CA LYS A 138 6.91 15.58 -3.49
C LYS A 138 6.74 14.79 -4.80
N GLU A 139 7.55 13.75 -5.01
CA GLU A 139 7.53 12.88 -6.18
C GLU A 139 7.84 11.43 -5.76
N THR A 140 7.52 10.46 -6.61
CA THR A 140 7.82 9.05 -6.31
C THR A 140 9.28 8.75 -6.66
N VAL A 141 10.17 8.84 -5.68
CA VAL A 141 11.61 8.58 -5.81
C VAL A 141 11.95 7.15 -5.44
N GLU A 142 11.23 6.57 -4.47
CA GLU A 142 11.57 5.27 -3.90
C GLU A 142 10.37 4.33 -3.83
N GLY A 143 10.62 3.06 -4.16
CA GLY A 143 9.64 1.98 -4.06
C GLY A 143 9.63 1.35 -2.66
N GLY A 144 8.44 0.89 -2.23
CA GLY A 144 8.24 0.11 -1.01
C GLY A 144 7.88 -1.36 -1.25
N SER A 145 8.06 -1.87 -2.48
CA SER A 145 7.72 -3.26 -2.81
C SER A 145 8.88 -4.19 -2.51
N THR A 146 8.59 -5.37 -1.98
CA THR A 146 9.60 -6.40 -1.68
C THR A 146 9.79 -7.34 -2.87
N VAL A 147 10.87 -8.13 -2.86
CA VAL A 147 11.09 -9.18 -3.87
C VAL A 147 9.93 -10.19 -3.88
N THR A 148 9.37 -10.54 -2.71
CA THR A 148 8.22 -11.46 -2.61
C THR A 148 6.96 -10.89 -3.24
N MET A 149 6.64 -9.61 -3.02
CA MET A 149 5.51 -8.95 -3.69
C MET A 149 5.70 -8.94 -5.22
N GLN A 150 6.93 -8.68 -5.67
CA GLN A 150 7.25 -8.68 -7.10
C GLN A 150 7.11 -10.07 -7.72
N LEU A 151 7.51 -11.12 -7.01
CA LEU A 151 7.32 -12.51 -7.42
C LEU A 151 5.83 -12.84 -7.58
N VAL A 152 5.01 -12.53 -6.57
CA VAL A 152 3.56 -12.72 -6.61
C VAL A 152 2.93 -11.97 -7.79
N LYS A 153 3.29 -10.70 -7.95
CA LYS A 153 2.82 -9.86 -9.06
C LYS A 153 3.09 -10.51 -10.41
N ASN A 154 4.28 -11.07 -10.60
CA ASN A 154 4.71 -11.60 -11.89
C ASN A 154 4.15 -13.01 -12.18
N LEU A 155 3.89 -13.83 -11.16
CA LEU A 155 3.42 -15.21 -11.35
C LEU A 155 1.88 -15.35 -11.32
N PHE A 156 1.19 -14.49 -10.57
CA PHE A 156 -0.21 -14.73 -10.23
C PHE A 156 -1.18 -13.62 -10.63
N LEU A 157 -0.68 -12.39 -10.83
CA LEU A 157 -1.53 -11.22 -10.96
C LEU A 157 -1.40 -10.59 -12.35
N SER A 158 -2.48 -9.94 -12.80
CA SER A 158 -2.49 -9.23 -14.07
C SER A 158 -1.60 -7.97 -14.05
N PRO A 159 -0.97 -7.59 -15.19
CA PRO A 159 -0.19 -6.35 -15.30
C PRO A 159 -0.98 -5.04 -15.13
N LYS A 160 -2.32 -5.08 -15.04
CA LYS A 160 -3.17 -3.89 -14.82
C LYS A 160 -2.85 -3.15 -13.52
N ARG A 161 -2.44 -1.89 -13.63
CA ARG A 161 -2.11 -1.02 -12.49
C ARG A 161 -3.36 -0.59 -11.74
N GLU A 162 -3.81 -1.45 -10.83
CA GLU A 162 -4.93 -1.17 -9.94
C GLU A 162 -4.51 -1.25 -8.46
N PHE A 163 -5.15 -0.44 -7.61
CA PHE A 163 -4.91 -0.47 -6.16
C PHE A 163 -5.31 -1.82 -5.55
N SER A 164 -6.40 -2.42 -6.05
CA SER A 164 -6.85 -3.78 -5.72
C SER A 164 -5.75 -4.82 -5.89
N ARG A 165 -5.00 -4.75 -7.00
CA ARG A 165 -3.85 -5.61 -7.25
C ARG A 165 -2.77 -5.43 -6.20
N LYS A 166 -2.47 -4.20 -5.79
CA LYS A 166 -1.42 -3.95 -4.80
C LYS A 166 -1.76 -4.52 -3.42
N VAL A 167 -3.05 -4.49 -3.06
CA VAL A 167 -3.56 -5.16 -1.86
C VAL A 167 -3.42 -6.69 -2.00
N ALA A 168 -3.78 -7.26 -3.16
CA ALA A 168 -3.58 -8.68 -3.45
C ALA A 168 -2.10 -9.12 -3.37
N GLU A 169 -1.17 -8.32 -3.92
CA GLU A 169 0.28 -8.57 -3.81
C GLU A 169 0.72 -8.67 -2.35
N THR A 170 0.21 -7.78 -1.49
CA THR A 170 0.56 -7.72 -0.07
C THR A 170 0.04 -8.93 0.69
N VAL A 171 -1.19 -9.36 0.42
CA VAL A 171 -1.80 -10.52 1.10
C VAL A 171 -1.19 -11.83 0.66
N LEU A 172 -0.94 -12.02 -0.63
CA LEU A 172 -0.31 -13.25 -1.14
C LEU A 172 1.17 -13.36 -0.78
N ALA A 173 1.82 -12.24 -0.42
CA ALA A 173 3.22 -12.24 0.00
C ALA A 173 3.43 -12.64 1.48
N LEU A 174 2.36 -12.65 2.28
CA LEU A 174 2.37 -13.03 3.71
C LEU A 174 2.04 -14.52 3.88
#